data_AF-A0AAU4B3E9-F1
#
_entry.id   AF-A0AAU4B3E9-F1
#
_cell.length_a   1.000
_cell.length_b   1.000
_cell.length_c   1.000
_cell.angle_alpha   90.00
_cell.angle_beta   90.00
_cell.angle_gamma   90.00
#
_symmetry.space_group_name_H-M   'P 1'
#
loop_
_entity.id
_entity.type
_entity.pdbx_description
1 polymer ?
#
loop_
_entity_poly.entity_id
_entity_poly.type
_entity_poly.pdbx_seq_one_letter_code
_entity_poly.pdbx_strand_id
1 'polypeptide(L)'
;MRHRTILTAGALTAALAATALAGCSSSDDKKSDDAKPSTSAAATGGTAPSSSAAAPGKPAGKMVGHLDFTGDDTGSADFTSGVKCEIKGGKLIGVTTPDVLAKAQIFPSFIATTADSPAQVALFAAPDKKTYSGRVSKTEGVTARKDGGTWTVKVQDLKIAQDYSGSGGVVTLNGTFTCTHLDG
;
A
#
# COMPACT_ATOMS: atom_id res chain seq x y z
N MET A 1 17.00 49.14 -14.19
CA MET A 1 17.18 49.40 -12.75
C MET A 1 17.62 48.09 -12.10
N ARG A 2 18.72 48.13 -11.34
CA ARG A 2 19.42 46.96 -10.79
C ARG A 2 18.86 46.64 -9.41
N HIS A 3 18.46 45.39 -9.17
CA HIS A 3 18.39 44.87 -7.81
C HIS A 3 19.25 43.60 -7.69
N ARG A 4 20.32 43.74 -6.90
CA ARG A 4 21.19 42.68 -6.38
C ARG A 4 20.77 42.43 -4.93
N THR A 5 20.60 41.18 -4.52
CA THR A 5 20.66 40.75 -3.11
C THR A 5 20.98 39.25 -3.12
N ILE A 6 22.26 38.87 -3.08
CA ILE A 6 23.11 38.47 -1.93
C ILE A 6 22.67 37.14 -1.26
N LEU A 7 23.65 36.22 -1.26
CA LEU A 7 23.67 34.85 -0.76
C LEU A 7 23.34 34.69 0.72
N THR A 8 22.88 33.49 1.09
CA THR A 8 23.29 32.88 2.37
C THR A 8 23.54 31.39 2.17
N ALA A 9 24.80 30.99 2.26
CA ALA A 9 25.25 29.61 2.29
C ALA A 9 25.10 29.09 3.73
N GLY A 10 24.44 27.95 3.89
CA GLY A 10 24.39 27.19 5.13
C GLY A 10 24.91 25.77 4.87
N ALA A 11 26.19 25.56 5.15
CA ALA A 11 26.80 24.24 5.20
C ALA A 11 26.69 23.71 6.64
N LEU A 12 26.11 22.52 6.84
CA LEU A 12 26.17 21.79 8.10
C LEU A 12 26.32 20.29 7.82
N THR A 13 27.60 19.90 7.82
CA THR A 13 28.23 18.67 8.36
C THR A 13 27.41 17.39 8.54
N ALA A 14 27.96 16.32 7.96
CA ALA A 14 27.68 14.92 8.25
C ALA A 14 28.16 14.48 9.64
N ALA A 15 27.45 13.54 10.25
CA ALA A 15 27.98 12.67 11.31
C ALA A 15 27.36 11.26 11.17
N LEU A 16 28.23 10.26 11.09
CA LEU A 16 27.92 8.84 11.12
C LEU A 16 27.46 8.41 12.52
N ALA A 17 26.54 7.46 12.58
CA ALA A 17 26.48 6.50 13.68
C ALA A 17 25.91 5.17 13.16
N ALA A 18 26.81 4.21 12.91
CA ALA A 18 26.48 2.81 12.75
C ALA A 18 26.28 2.21 14.15
N THR A 19 25.15 1.54 14.37
CA THR A 19 24.99 0.57 15.46
C THR A 19 24.61 -0.76 14.85
N ALA A 20 25.61 -1.62 14.76
CA ALA A 20 25.43 -3.05 14.60
C ALA A 20 25.04 -3.64 15.96
N LEU A 21 23.93 -4.38 16.01
CA LEU A 21 23.64 -5.32 17.09
C LEU A 21 23.55 -6.71 16.47
N ALA A 22 24.58 -7.49 16.76
CA ALA A 22 24.64 -8.93 16.60
C ALA A 22 23.99 -9.63 17.81
N GLY A 23 23.54 -10.88 17.62
CA GLY A 23 23.10 -11.83 18.67
C GLY A 23 21.61 -12.21 18.51
N CYS A 24 21.17 -13.38 18.05
CA CYS A 24 21.53 -14.80 18.24
C CYS A 24 21.04 -15.42 19.56
N SER A 25 19.96 -16.22 19.49
CA SER A 25 19.53 -17.35 20.34
C SER A 25 18.17 -17.82 19.78
N SER A 26 17.96 -18.96 19.12
CA SER A 26 18.14 -20.38 19.50
C SER A 26 17.71 -20.72 20.92
N SER A 27 16.51 -21.31 21.08
CA SER A 27 16.35 -22.71 21.54
C SER A 27 14.93 -23.07 22.04
N ASP A 28 14.45 -24.20 21.50
CA ASP A 28 13.78 -25.35 22.13
C ASP A 28 12.41 -25.28 22.85
N ASP A 29 11.53 -26.13 22.31
CA ASP A 29 10.49 -27.00 22.89
C ASP A 29 9.91 -26.73 24.29
N LYS A 30 8.57 -26.63 24.36
CA LYS A 30 7.76 -27.36 25.35
C LYS A 30 6.39 -27.75 24.81
N LYS A 31 6.27 -29.07 24.60
CA LYS A 31 5.06 -29.89 24.57
C LYS A 31 4.23 -29.69 25.85
N SER A 32 2.91 -29.62 25.72
CA SER A 32 1.97 -29.97 26.77
C SER A 32 0.76 -30.61 26.11
N ASP A 33 0.66 -31.91 26.33
CA ASP A 33 -0.46 -32.76 25.93
C ASP A 33 -1.71 -32.49 26.79
N ASP A 34 -2.83 -32.92 26.21
CA ASP A 34 -4.03 -33.49 26.86
C ASP A 34 -4.97 -32.61 27.68
N ALA A 35 -6.15 -32.36 27.08
CA ALA A 35 -7.43 -32.52 27.79
C ALA A 35 -8.59 -32.89 26.83
N LYS A 36 -8.74 -34.21 26.64
CA LYS A 36 -9.97 -35.05 26.58
C LYS A 36 -11.20 -34.67 25.70
N PRO A 37 -11.76 -35.64 24.94
CA PRO A 37 -13.00 -35.47 24.17
C PRO A 37 -14.25 -35.69 25.03
N SER A 38 -15.32 -34.93 24.73
CA SER A 38 -16.67 -35.17 25.24
C SER A 38 -17.66 -35.27 24.07
N THR A 39 -18.29 -36.43 23.99
CA THR A 39 -19.32 -36.82 23.02
C THR A 39 -20.71 -36.36 23.48
N SER A 40 -21.65 -36.30 22.52
CA SER A 40 -23.12 -36.13 22.60
C SER A 40 -23.59 -34.69 22.34
N ALA A 41 -24.57 -34.40 21.48
CA ALA A 41 -25.68 -35.21 21.00
C ALA A 41 -26.15 -34.75 19.60
N ALA A 42 -26.81 -35.66 18.89
CA ALA A 42 -27.59 -35.37 17.69
C ALA A 42 -28.92 -34.70 18.08
N ALA A 43 -29.29 -33.66 17.34
CA ALA A 43 -30.67 -33.17 17.25
C ALA A 43 -31.00 -32.89 15.77
N THR A 44 -31.95 -33.67 15.28
CA THR A 44 -32.65 -33.53 14.00
C THR A 44 -33.50 -32.26 13.95
N GLY A 45 -33.47 -31.57 12.79
CA GLY A 45 -34.55 -30.69 12.35
C GLY A 45 -34.27 -29.19 12.46
N GLY A 46 -33.82 -28.59 11.35
CA GLY A 46 -33.73 -27.14 11.21
C GLY A 46 -33.31 -26.75 9.80
N THR A 47 -34.24 -26.18 9.05
CA THR A 47 -34.15 -25.68 7.67
C THR A 47 -32.85 -24.91 7.42
N ALA A 48 -32.09 -25.33 6.42
CA ALA A 48 -30.83 -24.70 6.02
C ALA A 48 -31.06 -23.25 5.56
N PRO A 49 -30.45 -22.24 6.20
CA PRO A 49 -30.20 -20.98 5.54
C PRO A 49 -29.07 -21.22 4.54
N SER A 50 -29.33 -20.90 3.28
CA SER A 50 -28.37 -20.90 2.19
C SER A 50 -27.15 -20.07 2.59
N SER A 51 -26.15 -20.74 3.14
CA SER A 51 -24.86 -20.15 3.45
C SER A 51 -24.14 -20.14 2.12
N SER A 52 -24.21 -19.02 1.42
CA SER A 52 -23.25 -18.69 0.37
C SER A 52 -21.87 -18.97 0.95
N ALA A 53 -21.26 -20.07 0.52
CA ALA A 53 -19.92 -20.44 0.90
C ALA A 53 -19.04 -19.27 0.47
N ALA A 54 -18.63 -18.44 1.44
CA ALA A 54 -17.57 -17.50 1.24
C ALA A 54 -16.40 -18.29 0.68
N ALA A 55 -15.89 -17.85 -0.47
CA ALA A 55 -14.73 -18.45 -1.09
C ALA A 55 -13.64 -18.69 -0.02
N PRO A 56 -12.88 -19.80 -0.07
CA PRO A 56 -11.90 -20.13 0.95
C PRO A 56 -11.03 -18.91 1.25
N GLY A 57 -11.20 -18.35 2.44
CA GLY A 57 -10.44 -17.19 2.89
C GLY A 57 -8.97 -17.57 2.85
N LYS A 58 -8.22 -16.99 1.91
CA LYS A 58 -6.77 -16.99 1.94
C LYS A 58 -6.35 -16.59 3.37
N PRO A 59 -5.41 -17.29 4.01
CA PRO A 59 -4.98 -16.94 5.38
C PRO A 59 -4.72 -15.44 5.42
N ALA A 60 -5.30 -14.76 6.42
CA ALA A 60 -5.27 -13.31 6.55
C ALA A 60 -3.81 -12.86 6.71
N GLY A 61 -3.15 -12.61 5.58
CA GLY A 61 -1.84 -11.99 5.55
C GLY A 61 -1.96 -10.61 6.19
N LYS A 62 -0.91 -10.19 6.90
CA LYS A 62 -0.86 -8.85 7.49
C LYS A 62 -1.19 -7.82 6.39
N MET A 63 -2.21 -7.00 6.62
CA MET A 63 -2.53 -5.88 5.71
C MET A 63 -1.34 -4.93 5.66
N VAL A 64 -0.83 -4.67 4.46
CA VAL A 64 0.31 -3.79 4.19
C VAL A 64 -0.11 -2.50 3.51
N GLY A 65 -1.36 -2.40 3.05
CA GLY A 65 -1.94 -1.15 2.62
C GLY A 65 -3.45 -1.19 2.53
N HIS A 66 -4.04 -0.02 2.57
CA HIS A 66 -5.49 0.21 2.46
C HIS A 66 -5.72 1.48 1.63
N LEU A 67 -6.71 1.42 0.74
CA LEU A 67 -7.12 2.54 -0.09
C LEU A 67 -8.65 2.62 -0.15
N ASP A 68 -9.19 3.73 0.33
CA ASP A 68 -10.57 4.14 0.10
C ASP A 68 -10.68 4.89 -1.23
N PHE A 69 -11.78 4.68 -1.94
CA PHE A 69 -12.13 5.44 -3.11
C PHE A 69 -13.58 5.92 -3.03
N THR A 70 -13.83 7.15 -3.48
CA THR A 70 -15.15 7.81 -3.45
C THR A 70 -15.33 8.64 -4.73
N GLY A 71 -16.57 8.98 -5.08
CA GLY A 71 -16.89 9.74 -6.29
C GLY A 71 -17.92 9.00 -7.14
N ASP A 72 -17.64 8.83 -8.44
CA ASP A 72 -18.47 8.01 -9.33
C ASP A 72 -18.58 6.54 -8.88
N ASP A 73 -17.55 6.05 -8.19
CA ASP A 73 -17.55 4.76 -7.53
C ASP A 73 -17.08 4.93 -6.09
N THR A 74 -17.59 4.08 -5.20
CA THR A 74 -17.27 4.13 -3.77
C THR A 74 -16.98 2.73 -3.24
N GLY A 75 -15.90 2.61 -2.47
CA GLY A 75 -15.50 1.36 -1.84
C GLY A 75 -14.11 1.46 -1.25
N SER A 76 -13.53 0.30 -0.95
CA SER A 76 -12.18 0.19 -0.41
C SER A 76 -11.42 -0.99 -1.02
N ALA A 77 -10.10 -0.92 -0.95
CA ALA A 77 -9.18 -1.94 -1.43
C ALA A 77 -8.11 -2.21 -0.37
N ASP A 78 -8.07 -3.45 0.11
CA ASP A 78 -7.05 -3.93 1.02
C ASP A 78 -5.93 -4.66 0.26
N PHE A 79 -4.69 -4.33 0.61
CA PHE A 79 -3.51 -4.91 0.03
C PHE A 79 -2.79 -5.73 1.10
N THR A 80 -2.76 -7.05 0.90
CA THR A 80 -2.13 -8.02 1.82
C THR A 80 -0.83 -8.60 1.25
N SER A 81 -0.57 -8.39 -0.03
CA SER A 81 0.68 -8.71 -0.72
C SER A 81 1.57 -7.48 -0.85
N GLY A 82 2.87 -7.69 -1.02
CA GLY A 82 3.91 -6.66 -0.90
C GLY A 82 3.63 -5.35 -1.61
N VAL A 83 4.16 -4.28 -1.02
CA VAL A 83 4.15 -2.91 -1.55
C VAL A 83 5.57 -2.58 -1.94
N LYS A 84 5.80 -2.36 -3.23
CA LYS A 84 7.09 -1.92 -3.75
C LYS A 84 7.15 -0.41 -3.81
N CYS A 85 8.22 0.14 -3.27
CA CYS A 85 8.49 1.56 -3.24
C CYS A 85 9.83 1.85 -3.91
N GLU A 86 9.79 2.70 -4.93
CA GLU A 86 10.97 3.13 -5.68
C GLU A 86 11.50 4.42 -5.07
N ILE A 87 12.76 4.39 -4.63
CA ILE A 87 13.44 5.48 -3.94
C ILE A 87 14.57 5.96 -4.83
N LYS A 88 14.64 7.27 -5.12
CA LYS A 88 15.75 7.86 -5.86
C LYS A 88 16.26 9.09 -5.14
N GLY A 89 17.57 9.13 -4.88
CA GLY A 89 18.20 10.23 -4.14
C GLY A 89 17.59 10.44 -2.74
N GLY A 90 17.18 9.36 -2.06
CA GLY A 90 16.56 9.40 -0.73
C GLY A 90 15.10 9.86 -0.70
N LYS A 91 14.45 10.01 -1.85
CA LYS A 91 13.04 10.39 -1.99
C LYS A 91 12.24 9.26 -2.63
N LEU A 92 11.00 9.05 -2.19
CA LEU A 92 10.06 8.17 -2.90
C LEU A 92 9.72 8.80 -4.26
N ILE A 93 9.87 8.03 -5.34
CA ILE A 93 9.45 8.41 -6.69
C ILE A 93 8.29 7.56 -7.22
N GLY A 94 8.08 6.37 -6.67
CA GLY A 94 7.02 5.46 -7.12
C GLY A 94 6.57 4.48 -6.04
N VAL A 95 5.31 4.08 -6.12
CA VAL A 95 4.70 2.99 -5.35
C VAL A 95 3.96 2.06 -6.30
N THR A 96 4.04 0.75 -6.07
CA THR A 96 3.34 -0.28 -6.84
C THR A 96 2.81 -1.36 -5.92
N THR A 97 1.54 -1.72 -6.14
CA THR A 97 0.84 -2.78 -5.42
C THR A 97 -0.06 -3.57 -6.38
N PRO A 98 -0.14 -4.90 -6.22
CA PRO A 98 0.82 -5.72 -5.48
C PRO A 98 2.22 -5.64 -6.12
N ASP A 99 3.27 -6.00 -5.37
CA ASP A 99 4.66 -6.12 -5.86
C ASP A 99 4.87 -7.35 -6.76
N VAL A 100 3.95 -7.56 -7.70
CA VAL A 100 4.06 -8.53 -8.77
C VAL A 100 3.40 -7.93 -9.99
N LEU A 101 4.21 -7.59 -10.99
CA LEU A 101 3.69 -7.32 -12.33
C LEU A 101 3.42 -8.68 -12.99
N ALA A 102 2.20 -9.18 -12.84
CA ALA A 102 1.77 -10.37 -13.55
C ALA A 102 1.46 -10.04 -15.02
N LYS A 103 1.60 -11.04 -15.91
CA LYS A 103 1.20 -10.92 -17.33
C LYS A 103 -0.30 -10.65 -17.49
N ALA A 104 -1.08 -10.96 -16.46
CA ALA A 104 -2.50 -10.62 -16.35
C ALA A 104 -2.70 -9.54 -15.29
N GLN A 105 -3.63 -8.61 -15.53
CA GLN A 105 -3.95 -7.55 -14.58
C GLN A 105 -4.46 -8.12 -13.26
N ILE A 106 -3.95 -7.58 -12.15
CA ILE A 106 -4.34 -7.97 -10.79
C ILE A 106 -5.30 -6.93 -10.22
N PHE A 107 -6.31 -7.42 -9.50
CA PHE A 107 -7.31 -6.60 -8.83
C PHE A 107 -7.40 -7.00 -7.34
N PRO A 108 -7.41 -6.03 -6.40
CA PRO A 108 -7.09 -4.62 -6.64
C PRO A 108 -5.59 -4.42 -6.95
N SER A 109 -5.26 -3.35 -7.67
CA SER A 109 -3.88 -2.89 -7.85
C SER A 109 -3.79 -1.37 -7.85
N PHE A 110 -2.65 -0.85 -7.42
CA PHE A 110 -2.39 0.59 -7.38
C PHE A 110 -0.94 0.88 -7.74
N ILE A 111 -0.74 1.74 -8.73
CA ILE A 111 0.55 2.24 -9.16
C ILE A 111 0.47 3.75 -9.10
N ALA A 112 1.40 4.41 -8.44
CA ALA A 112 1.47 5.86 -8.53
C ALA A 112 2.89 6.36 -8.35
N THR A 113 3.17 7.49 -8.97
CA THR A 113 4.42 8.21 -8.81
C THR A 113 4.23 9.46 -7.98
N THR A 114 5.24 9.85 -7.23
CA THR A 114 5.19 11.09 -6.44
C THR A 114 5.48 12.31 -7.31
N ALA A 115 5.35 13.51 -6.73
CA ALA A 115 5.74 14.77 -7.36
C ALA A 115 7.23 14.83 -7.77
N ASP A 116 8.10 14.04 -7.12
CA ASP A 116 9.53 13.96 -7.40
C ASP A 116 9.83 13.10 -8.67
N SER A 117 8.85 12.33 -9.16
CA SER A 117 8.99 11.57 -10.41
C SER A 117 8.68 12.43 -11.63
N PRO A 118 9.42 12.30 -12.75
CA PRO A 118 9.09 12.98 -14.00
C PRO A 118 7.79 12.46 -14.64
N ALA A 119 7.35 11.24 -14.32
CA ALA A 119 6.17 10.65 -14.95
C ALA A 119 4.86 11.25 -14.41
N GLN A 120 4.77 11.46 -13.09
CA GLN A 120 3.60 12.05 -12.41
C GLN A 120 2.27 11.39 -12.81
N VAL A 121 2.21 10.05 -12.72
CA VAL A 121 1.06 9.24 -13.09
C VAL A 121 0.52 8.43 -11.91
N ALA A 122 -0.76 8.12 -11.94
CA ALA A 122 -1.42 7.16 -11.07
C ALA A 122 -2.36 6.27 -11.88
N LEU A 123 -2.38 4.99 -11.52
CA LEU A 123 -3.26 3.95 -12.05
C LEU A 123 -3.84 3.18 -10.86
N PHE A 124 -5.14 2.99 -10.87
CA PHE A 124 -5.86 2.20 -9.87
C PHE A 124 -6.77 1.21 -10.57
N ALA A 125 -6.67 -0.05 -10.18
CA ALA A 125 -7.59 -1.09 -10.59
C ALA A 125 -8.40 -1.50 -9.35
N ALA A 126 -9.69 -1.20 -9.35
CA ALA A 126 -10.59 -1.44 -8.24
C ALA A 126 -10.97 -2.93 -8.12
N PRO A 127 -11.44 -3.40 -6.94
CA PRO A 127 -11.83 -4.80 -6.74
C PRO A 127 -12.90 -5.31 -7.72
N ASP A 128 -13.78 -4.43 -8.21
CA ASP A 128 -14.84 -4.71 -9.17
C ASP A 128 -14.36 -4.77 -10.63
N LYS A 129 -13.04 -4.65 -10.84
CA LYS A 129 -12.33 -4.66 -12.12
C LYS A 129 -12.42 -3.37 -12.94
N LYS A 130 -13.01 -2.29 -12.39
CA LYS A 130 -12.90 -0.97 -13.01
C LYS A 130 -11.48 -0.43 -12.87
N THR A 131 -11.07 0.37 -13.85
CA THR A 131 -9.74 0.98 -13.87
C THR A 131 -9.86 2.49 -13.97
N TYR A 132 -8.98 3.17 -13.25
CA TYR A 132 -8.86 4.62 -13.25
C TYR A 132 -7.39 4.97 -13.44
N SER A 133 -7.14 6.07 -14.14
CA SER A 133 -5.81 6.58 -14.38
C SER A 133 -5.83 8.11 -14.45
N GLY A 134 -4.69 8.71 -14.18
CA GLY A 134 -4.57 10.16 -14.24
C GLY A 134 -3.19 10.66 -13.88
N ARG A 135 -3.05 11.98 -13.86
CA ARG A 135 -1.83 12.64 -13.43
C ARG A 135 -1.85 12.87 -11.93
N VAL A 136 -0.70 12.66 -11.29
CA VAL A 136 -0.49 13.05 -9.89
C VAL A 136 -0.07 14.52 -9.88
N SER A 137 -0.75 15.34 -9.08
CA SER A 137 -0.39 16.75 -8.94
C SER A 137 0.89 16.90 -8.11
N LYS A 138 1.62 18.01 -8.30
CA LYS A 138 2.84 18.29 -7.51
C LYS A 138 2.54 18.67 -6.06
N THR A 139 1.34 19.17 -5.79
CA THR A 139 0.93 19.69 -4.48
C THR A 139 0.28 18.62 -3.62
N GLU A 140 -0.38 17.64 -4.23
CA GLU A 140 -1.22 16.65 -3.54
C GLU A 140 -1.30 15.34 -4.34
N GLY A 141 -1.42 14.21 -3.63
CA GLY A 141 -1.75 12.93 -4.22
C GLY A 141 -1.04 11.77 -3.56
N VAL A 142 0.30 11.72 -3.62
CA VAL A 142 1.10 10.64 -3.06
C VAL A 142 2.34 11.20 -2.38
N THR A 143 2.44 10.97 -1.07
CA THR A 143 3.57 11.39 -0.24
C THR A 143 4.14 10.19 0.51
N ALA A 144 5.36 10.31 1.02
CA ALA A 144 5.92 9.27 1.86
C ALA A 144 6.78 9.83 2.98
N ARG A 145 6.80 9.10 4.09
CA ARG A 145 7.69 9.37 5.21
C ARG A 145 8.52 8.12 5.50
N LYS A 146 9.75 8.32 5.96
CA LYS A 146 10.60 7.26 6.49
C LYS A 146 10.65 7.37 8.00
N ASP A 147 10.36 6.28 8.70
CA ASP A 147 10.42 6.18 10.16
C ASP A 147 11.04 4.84 10.55
N GLY A 148 12.08 4.85 11.39
CA GLY A 148 12.75 3.62 11.83
C GLY A 148 13.28 2.70 10.71
N GLY A 149 13.54 3.24 9.51
CA GLY A 149 13.94 2.44 8.35
C GLY A 149 12.78 1.97 7.46
N THR A 150 11.54 2.07 7.94
CA THR A 150 10.33 1.74 7.19
C THR A 150 9.81 2.96 6.44
N TRP A 151 9.42 2.76 5.19
CA TRP A 151 8.73 3.77 4.40
C TRP A 151 7.21 3.56 4.50
N THR A 152 6.49 4.62 4.84
CA THR A 152 5.03 4.68 4.79
C THR A 152 4.61 5.66 3.71
N VAL A 153 3.83 5.20 2.75
CA VAL A 153 3.22 6.01 1.70
C VAL A 153 1.83 6.43 2.15
N LYS A 154 1.50 7.71 1.95
CA LYS A 154 0.15 8.25 2.15
C LYS A 154 -0.38 8.70 0.81
N VAL A 155 -1.54 8.18 0.43
CA VAL A 155 -2.34 8.68 -0.68
C VAL A 155 -3.41 9.58 -0.08
N GLN A 156 -3.47 10.82 -0.54
CA GLN A 156 -4.42 11.79 0.00
C GLN A 156 -5.01 12.61 -1.13
N ASP A 157 -6.34 12.63 -1.18
CA ASP A 157 -7.15 13.42 -2.10
C ASP A 157 -6.72 13.25 -3.57
N LEU A 158 -6.21 12.06 -3.91
CA LEU A 158 -5.71 11.76 -5.25
C LEU A 158 -6.89 11.51 -6.19
N LYS A 159 -7.18 12.50 -7.04
CA LYS A 159 -8.25 12.42 -8.04
C LYS A 159 -7.75 11.82 -9.34
N ILE A 160 -8.41 10.77 -9.81
CA ILE A 160 -8.14 10.11 -11.08
C ILE A 160 -9.45 9.76 -11.80
N ALA A 161 -9.43 9.74 -13.12
CA ALA A 161 -10.60 9.45 -13.94
C ALA A 161 -10.51 8.04 -14.54
N GLN A 162 -11.58 7.52 -15.14
CA GLN A 162 -11.51 6.23 -15.85
C GLN A 162 -10.49 6.26 -16.98
N ASP A 163 -10.43 7.37 -17.73
CA ASP A 163 -9.44 7.58 -18.79
C ASP A 163 -8.33 8.53 -18.35
N TYR A 164 -7.11 8.27 -18.84
CA TYR A 164 -5.94 9.11 -18.54
C TYR A 164 -6.08 10.57 -19.02
N SER A 165 -6.95 10.82 -20.00
CA SER A 165 -7.33 12.16 -20.48
C SER A 165 -8.13 12.98 -19.45
N GLY A 166 -8.59 12.37 -18.35
CA GLY A 166 -9.49 13.00 -17.38
C GLY A 166 -10.97 12.86 -17.75
N SER A 167 -11.31 12.00 -18.71
CA SER A 167 -12.70 11.69 -19.10
C SER A 167 -13.25 10.48 -18.36
N GLY A 168 -14.58 10.37 -18.35
CA GLY A 168 -15.30 9.29 -17.68
C GLY A 168 -15.50 9.55 -16.18
N GLY A 169 -15.85 8.49 -15.45
CA GLY A 169 -16.09 8.58 -14.02
C GLY A 169 -14.83 8.94 -13.24
N VAL A 170 -14.95 9.77 -12.21
CA VAL A 170 -13.84 10.24 -11.38
C VAL A 170 -13.95 9.66 -9.98
N VAL A 171 -12.82 9.16 -9.47
CA VAL A 171 -12.67 8.74 -8.09
C VAL A 171 -11.59 9.56 -7.37
N THR A 172 -11.81 9.79 -6.09
CA THR A 172 -10.84 10.36 -5.16
C THR A 172 -10.32 9.25 -4.25
N LEU A 173 -9.01 9.05 -4.25
CA LEU A 173 -8.34 8.01 -3.49
C LEU A 173 -7.72 8.57 -2.21
N ASN A 174 -7.91 7.84 -1.11
CA ASN A 174 -7.31 8.13 0.19
C ASN A 174 -6.82 6.84 0.83
N GLY A 175 -5.64 6.84 1.43
CA GLY A 175 -5.13 5.62 2.03
C GLY A 175 -3.69 5.66 2.47
N THR A 176 -3.23 4.52 2.96
CA THR A 176 -1.84 4.36 3.40
C THR A 176 -1.28 3.01 3.01
N PHE A 177 0.01 2.99 2.73
CA PHE A 177 0.75 1.77 2.43
C PHE A 177 2.03 1.75 3.25
N THR A 178 2.42 0.56 3.69
CA THR A 178 3.73 0.29 4.27
C THR A 178 4.56 -0.42 3.22
N CYS A 179 5.66 0.21 2.80
CA CYS A 179 6.58 -0.39 1.84
C CYS A 179 7.19 -1.66 2.44
N THR A 180 7.07 -2.77 1.73
CA THR A 180 7.68 -4.05 2.10
C THR A 180 8.90 -4.37 1.23
N HIS A 181 9.00 -3.74 0.05
CA HIS A 181 10.14 -3.82 -0.85
C HIS A 181 10.59 -2.42 -1.25
N LEU A 182 11.91 -2.19 -1.23
CA LEU A 182 12.52 -0.91 -1.57
C LEU A 182 13.48 -1.12 -2.75
N ASP A 183 13.26 -0.36 -3.81
CA ASP A 183 14.17 -0.27 -4.96
C ASP A 183 14.87 1.09 -4.93
N GLY A 184 16.16 1.12 -5.27
CA GLY A 184 17.05 2.28 -5.13
C GLY A 184 17.78 2.66 -6.41
#